data_AF-A0A9D2KCU7-F1
#
_entry.id   AF-A0A9D2KCU7-F1
#
_cell.length_a   1.000
_cell.length_b   1.000
_cell.length_c   1.000
_cell.angle_alpha   90.00
_cell.angle_beta   90.00
_cell.angle_gamma   90.00
#
_symmetry.space_group_name_H-M   'P 1'
#
loop_
_entity.id
_entity.type
_entity.pdbx_description
1 polymer ?
#
loop_
_entity_poly.entity_id
_entity_poly.type
_entity_poly.pdbx_seq_one_letter_code
_entity_poly.pdbx_strand_id
1 'polypeptide(L)'
;SLVLLVLVLARPQTTNSWQNSEIEGIDIMMAVDVSTSMLAEDLKPNRLEAAKDVAAQFINGRPNDNIGITLFAGESFTQCPLTVDHAVLLNLIKDIKCGVIEDGTAVGMGIANAVTRLKDSKAKSKVIILLTDGTNNRGDISPLTAAEIAKSFGIRVYTIGVGTNGMAPYPYPVGGTVQYVNMPVEIDEKTLTQIAGTTDGNYFRATSNSKLKEVYEEIDKLEKTKLSVKEFSKRQEEYRWFALGAFLCVLLEVLLRNTILKKIP
;
A
#
# COMPACT_ATOMS: atom_id res chain seq x y z
N SER A 1 -21.85 17.41 46.82
CA SER A 1 -22.23 17.68 45.42
C SER A 1 -21.13 18.40 44.64
N LEU A 2 -20.52 19.47 45.17
CA LEU A 2 -19.53 20.30 44.46
C LEU A 2 -18.29 19.53 43.92
N VAL A 3 -17.75 18.59 44.70
CA VAL A 3 -16.58 17.76 44.29
C VAL A 3 -16.91 16.83 43.11
N LEU A 4 -18.12 16.27 43.07
CA LEU A 4 -18.58 15.41 41.97
C LEU A 4 -18.82 16.21 40.69
N LEU A 5 -19.31 17.45 40.81
CA LEU A 5 -19.57 18.34 39.68
C LEU A 5 -18.25 18.81 39.03
N VAL A 6 -17.22 19.06 39.83
CA VAL A 6 -15.85 19.33 39.37
C VAL A 6 -15.25 18.12 38.65
N LEU A 7 -15.44 16.90 39.17
CA LEU A 7 -14.98 15.67 38.51
C LEU A 7 -15.65 15.42 37.15
N VAL A 8 -16.94 15.76 37.01
CA VAL A 8 -17.64 15.65 35.72
C VAL A 8 -17.14 16.71 34.71
N LEU A 9 -16.92 17.95 35.16
CA LEU A 9 -16.34 19.01 34.32
C LEU A 9 -14.90 18.72 33.92
N ALA A 10 -14.13 18.07 34.80
CA ALA A 10 -12.77 17.65 34.54
C ALA A 10 -12.67 16.54 33.46
N ARG A 11 -13.80 15.89 33.11
CA ARG A 11 -13.90 14.81 32.11
C ARG A 11 -12.68 13.86 32.16
N PRO A 12 -12.43 13.15 33.26
CA PRO A 12 -11.29 12.26 33.37
C PRO A 12 -11.28 11.27 32.20
N GLN A 13 -10.19 11.29 31.43
CA GLN A 13 -10.00 10.45 30.26
C GLN A 13 -9.10 9.29 30.68
N THR A 14 -9.59 8.06 30.57
CA THR A 14 -8.76 6.86 30.68
C THR A 14 -8.38 6.38 29.30
N THR A 15 -7.09 6.18 29.06
CA THR A 15 -6.60 5.53 27.84
C THR A 15 -6.69 4.02 28.03
N ASN A 16 -7.73 3.39 27.48
CA ASN A 16 -7.76 1.93 27.40
C ASN A 16 -6.86 1.50 26.24
N SER A 17 -5.63 1.10 26.54
CA SER A 17 -4.73 0.46 25.56
C SER A 17 -4.91 -1.05 25.53
N TRP A 18 -6.17 -1.53 25.57
CA TRP A 18 -6.47 -2.90 25.18
C TRP A 18 -6.39 -2.96 23.66
N GLN A 19 -5.15 -2.92 23.17
CA GLN A 19 -4.79 -3.18 21.81
C GLN A 19 -5.02 -4.68 21.62
N ASN A 20 -6.22 -5.04 21.15
CA ASN A 20 -6.36 -6.31 20.45
C ASN A 20 -5.37 -6.23 19.30
N SER A 21 -4.20 -6.86 19.47
CA SER A 21 -3.22 -7.03 18.41
C SER A 21 -3.74 -8.09 17.44
N GLU A 22 -4.89 -7.84 16.81
CA GLU A 22 -4.99 -8.26 15.42
C GLU A 22 -3.95 -7.41 14.73
N ILE A 23 -2.81 -8.01 14.40
CA ILE A 23 -1.76 -7.31 13.68
C ILE A 23 -2.39 -6.90 12.36
N GLU A 24 -2.78 -5.63 12.24
CA GLU A 24 -3.47 -5.13 11.05
C GLU A 24 -2.46 -5.05 9.92
N GLY A 25 -2.36 -6.15 9.18
CA GLY A 25 -1.61 -6.24 7.95
C GLY A 25 -2.15 -5.28 6.89
N ILE A 26 -1.25 -4.83 6.03
CA ILE A 26 -1.57 -4.08 4.82
C ILE A 26 -1.80 -5.08 3.70
N ASP A 27 -2.76 -4.79 2.83
CA ASP A 27 -2.92 -5.55 1.59
C ASP A 27 -2.15 -4.85 0.46
N ILE A 28 -1.18 -5.57 -0.09
CA ILE A 28 -0.24 -5.06 -1.08
C ILE A 28 -0.33 -5.91 -2.35
N MET A 29 -0.65 -5.28 -3.48
CA MET A 29 -0.45 -5.89 -4.78
C MET A 29 0.78 -5.31 -5.46
N MET A 30 1.76 -6.15 -5.73
CA MET A 30 2.89 -5.78 -6.58
C MET A 30 2.49 -6.00 -8.04
N ALA A 31 2.39 -4.92 -8.81
CA ALA A 31 2.21 -4.97 -10.25
C ALA A 31 3.58 -4.87 -10.91
N VAL A 32 4.07 -5.96 -11.48
CA VAL A 32 5.42 -6.06 -12.05
C VAL A 32 5.34 -6.15 -13.57
N ASP A 33 6.06 -5.25 -14.23
CA ASP A 33 6.29 -5.27 -15.67
C ASP A 33 7.20 -6.45 -16.05
N VAL A 34 6.74 -7.29 -16.97
CA VAL A 34 7.48 -8.43 -17.53
C VAL A 34 7.63 -8.34 -19.05
N SER A 35 7.43 -7.13 -19.60
CA SER A 35 7.71 -6.82 -20.99
C SER A 35 9.18 -7.05 -21.33
N THR A 36 9.48 -7.13 -22.61
CA THR A 36 10.84 -7.40 -23.07
C THR A 36 11.82 -6.31 -22.65
N SER A 37 11.40 -5.04 -22.53
CA SER A 37 12.27 -3.92 -22.09
C SER A 37 12.85 -4.11 -20.68
N MET A 38 12.24 -4.95 -19.84
CA MET A 38 12.75 -5.31 -18.52
C MET A 38 13.95 -6.28 -18.57
N LEU A 39 14.36 -6.75 -19.75
CA LEU A 39 15.60 -7.48 -19.97
C LEU A 39 16.83 -6.58 -20.12
N ALA A 40 16.65 -5.25 -20.16
CA ALA A 40 17.78 -4.31 -20.19
C ALA A 40 18.70 -4.49 -18.96
N GLU A 41 20.02 -4.40 -19.18
CA GLU A 41 21.03 -4.61 -18.14
C GLU A 41 21.62 -3.32 -17.55
N ASP A 42 20.84 -2.24 -17.53
CA ASP A 42 21.21 -1.02 -16.79
C ASP A 42 21.10 -1.18 -15.26
N LEU A 43 20.33 -2.18 -14.81
CA LEU A 43 20.45 -2.78 -13.48
C LEU A 43 21.01 -4.19 -13.63
N LYS A 44 21.71 -4.68 -12.61
CA LYS A 44 22.34 -6.02 -12.63
C LYS A 44 21.51 -7.04 -11.84
N PRO A 45 21.31 -8.26 -12.38
CA PRO A 45 21.77 -8.74 -13.70
C PRO A 45 20.94 -8.19 -14.88
N ASN A 46 19.65 -7.92 -14.67
CA ASN A 46 18.78 -7.12 -15.53
C ASN A 46 17.69 -6.46 -14.66
N ARG A 47 16.86 -5.57 -15.23
CA ARG A 47 15.80 -4.87 -14.47
C ARG A 47 14.82 -5.83 -13.78
N LEU A 48 14.36 -6.87 -14.48
CA LEU A 48 13.41 -7.84 -13.92
C LEU A 48 14.00 -8.63 -12.74
N GLU A 49 15.21 -9.17 -12.90
CA GLU A 49 15.87 -9.94 -11.84
C GLU A 49 16.23 -9.06 -10.64
N ALA A 50 16.69 -7.83 -10.87
CA ALA A 50 16.89 -6.85 -9.81
C ALA A 50 15.57 -6.54 -9.07
N ALA A 51 14.47 -6.40 -9.81
CA ALA A 51 13.13 -6.22 -9.25
C ALA A 51 12.68 -7.41 -8.42
N LYS A 52 12.88 -8.65 -8.91
CA LYS A 52 12.56 -9.90 -8.20
C LYS A 52 13.32 -10.00 -6.88
N ASP A 53 14.62 -9.73 -6.89
CA ASP A 53 15.47 -9.81 -5.71
C ASP A 53 15.04 -8.81 -4.63
N VAL A 54 14.76 -7.56 -5.01
CA VAL A 54 14.34 -6.54 -4.05
C VAL A 54 12.90 -6.79 -3.57
N ALA A 55 12.00 -7.22 -4.46
CA ALA A 55 10.65 -7.63 -4.08
C ALA A 55 10.65 -8.79 -3.09
N ALA A 56 11.53 -9.79 -3.28
CA ALA A 56 11.70 -10.89 -2.35
C ALA A 56 12.21 -10.41 -0.97
N GLN A 57 13.13 -9.44 -0.92
CA GLN A 57 13.56 -8.82 0.34
C GLN A 57 12.41 -8.06 1.03
N PHE A 58 11.61 -7.33 0.25
CA PHE A 58 10.46 -6.59 0.76
C PHE A 58 9.40 -7.50 1.37
N ILE A 59 9.08 -8.63 0.72
CA ILE A 59 8.15 -9.64 1.24
C ILE A 59 8.66 -10.24 2.55
N ASN A 60 9.94 -10.63 2.60
CA ASN A 60 10.53 -11.18 3.82
C ASN A 60 10.53 -10.20 5.00
N GLY A 61 10.52 -8.89 4.74
CA GLY A 61 10.44 -7.85 5.77
C GLY A 61 9.05 -7.65 6.37
N ARG A 62 8.01 -8.35 5.88
CA ARG A 62 6.60 -8.05 6.18
C ARG A 62 5.79 -9.29 6.59
N PRO A 63 6.11 -9.94 7.72
CA PRO A 63 5.53 -11.23 8.11
C PRO A 63 4.00 -11.23 8.32
N ASN A 64 3.37 -10.07 8.48
CA ASN A 64 1.93 -9.96 8.79
C ASN A 64 1.09 -9.33 7.66
N ASP A 65 1.71 -8.95 6.54
CA ASP A 65 1.02 -8.31 5.43
C ASP A 65 0.54 -9.34 4.40
N ASN A 66 -0.65 -9.09 3.83
CA ASN A 66 -1.12 -9.86 2.68
C ASN A 66 -0.48 -9.30 1.42
N ILE A 67 0.29 -10.12 0.72
CA ILE A 67 0.99 -9.68 -0.49
C ILE A 67 0.56 -10.58 -1.64
N GLY A 68 0.28 -9.97 -2.79
CA GLY A 68 0.02 -10.66 -4.05
C GLY A 68 0.80 -10.02 -5.19
N ILE A 69 0.80 -10.71 -6.34
CA ILE A 69 1.57 -10.32 -7.52
C ILE A 69 0.67 -10.35 -8.74
N THR A 70 0.68 -9.25 -9.47
CA THR A 70 0.14 -9.12 -10.82
C THR A 70 1.30 -8.91 -11.76
N LEU A 71 1.33 -9.68 -12.85
CA LEU A 71 2.28 -9.46 -13.94
C LEU A 71 1.56 -8.74 -15.07
N PHE A 72 2.28 -7.89 -15.77
CA PHE A 72 1.76 -7.28 -16.99
C PHE A 72 2.86 -7.08 -18.03
N ALA A 73 2.45 -7.20 -19.28
CA ALA A 73 3.17 -6.77 -20.47
C ALA A 73 2.09 -6.25 -21.43
N GLY A 74 1.91 -6.84 -22.62
CA GLY A 74 0.79 -6.50 -23.51
C GLY A 74 -0.59 -6.82 -22.91
N GLU A 75 -0.64 -7.80 -22.02
CA GLU A 75 -1.81 -8.18 -21.22
C GLU A 75 -1.44 -8.20 -19.72
N SER A 76 -2.43 -8.37 -18.83
CA SER A 76 -2.19 -8.50 -17.39
C SER A 76 -2.89 -9.71 -16.79
N PHE A 77 -2.19 -10.42 -15.90
CA PHE A 77 -2.75 -11.53 -15.11
C PHE A 77 -2.24 -11.53 -13.66
N THR A 78 -3.01 -12.16 -12.77
CA THR A 78 -2.63 -12.34 -11.37
C THR A 78 -1.76 -13.59 -11.23
N GLN A 79 -0.48 -13.44 -10.93
CA GLN A 79 0.45 -14.56 -10.69
C GLN A 79 0.23 -15.18 -9.31
N CYS A 80 -0.02 -14.33 -8.31
CA CYS A 80 -0.33 -14.78 -6.96
C CYS A 80 -1.45 -13.90 -6.39
N PRO A 81 -2.58 -14.49 -5.95
CA PRO A 81 -3.57 -13.72 -5.18
C PRO A 81 -2.99 -13.27 -3.84
N LEU A 82 -3.68 -12.35 -3.17
CA LEU A 82 -3.29 -11.89 -1.83
C LEU A 82 -3.19 -13.07 -0.86
N THR A 83 -2.02 -13.23 -0.23
CA THR A 83 -1.75 -14.29 0.73
C THR A 83 -0.78 -13.82 1.83
N VAL A 84 -0.90 -14.42 3.00
CA VAL A 84 0.09 -14.35 4.08
C VAL A 84 1.19 -15.40 3.92
N ASP A 85 1.00 -16.40 3.04
CA ASP A 85 1.99 -17.44 2.78
C ASP A 85 3.10 -16.88 1.87
N HIS A 86 4.08 -16.25 2.50
CA HIS A 86 5.22 -15.68 1.79
C HIS A 86 6.15 -16.75 1.21
N ALA A 87 6.14 -17.97 1.71
CA ALA A 87 6.97 -19.04 1.13
C ALA A 87 6.49 -19.39 -0.28
N VAL A 88 5.17 -19.53 -0.47
CA VAL A 88 4.57 -19.72 -1.79
C VAL A 88 4.83 -18.51 -2.69
N LEU A 89 4.62 -17.30 -2.17
CA LEU A 89 4.83 -16.07 -2.92
C LEU A 89 6.27 -15.92 -3.43
N LEU A 90 7.26 -16.20 -2.59
CA LEU A 90 8.68 -16.14 -2.94
C LEU A 90 9.06 -17.17 -4.00
N ASN A 91 8.47 -18.36 -3.97
CA ASN A 91 8.68 -19.36 -5.02
C ASN A 91 8.08 -18.88 -6.35
N LEU A 92 6.86 -18.36 -6.33
CA LEU A 92 6.21 -17.82 -7.53
C LEU A 92 6.96 -16.64 -8.14
N ILE A 93 7.60 -15.78 -7.33
CA ILE A 93 8.43 -14.68 -7.83
C ILE A 93 9.64 -15.19 -8.60
N LYS A 94 10.34 -16.18 -8.04
CA LYS A 94 11.58 -16.70 -8.63
C LYS A 94 11.36 -17.25 -10.03
N ASP A 95 10.19 -17.84 -10.26
CA ASP A 95 9.81 -18.46 -11.54
C ASP A 95 9.30 -17.46 -12.60
N ILE A 96 9.15 -16.17 -12.25
CA ILE A 96 8.76 -15.13 -13.22
C ILE A 96 9.85 -14.98 -14.29
N LYS A 97 9.42 -15.00 -15.55
CA LYS A 97 10.27 -14.81 -16.74
C LYS A 97 9.58 -13.89 -17.75
N CYS A 98 10.38 -13.09 -18.46
CA CYS A 98 9.91 -12.34 -19.63
C CYS A 98 9.48 -13.30 -20.76
N GLY A 99 8.60 -12.84 -21.65
CA GLY A 99 8.17 -13.58 -22.83
C GLY A 99 7.11 -14.66 -22.59
N VAL A 100 6.58 -14.75 -21.36
CA VAL A 100 5.40 -15.57 -21.05
C VAL A 100 4.09 -14.88 -21.49
N ILE A 101 4.11 -13.54 -21.53
CA ILE A 101 2.99 -12.68 -21.98
C ILE A 101 3.33 -12.12 -23.35
N GLU A 102 2.30 -11.84 -24.16
CA GLU A 102 2.47 -11.07 -25.38
C GLU A 102 3.19 -9.74 -25.10
N ASP A 103 4.11 -9.38 -25.98
CA ASP A 103 4.96 -8.21 -25.78
C ASP A 103 4.20 -6.89 -25.89
N GLY A 104 4.77 -5.85 -25.28
CA GLY A 104 4.16 -4.55 -25.05
C GLY A 104 3.98 -4.26 -23.57
N THR A 105 3.42 -3.10 -23.27
CA THR A 105 3.30 -2.61 -21.90
C THR A 105 1.94 -1.94 -21.72
N ALA A 106 1.06 -2.62 -21.00
CA ALA A 106 -0.31 -2.22 -20.68
C ALA A 106 -0.43 -1.89 -19.19
N VAL A 107 0.15 -0.75 -18.80
CA VAL A 107 0.22 -0.28 -17.41
C VAL A 107 -1.18 -0.13 -16.81
N GLY A 108 -2.13 0.45 -17.56
CA GLY A 108 -3.50 0.63 -17.10
C GLY A 108 -4.21 -0.68 -16.80
N MET A 109 -3.98 -1.73 -17.60
CA MET A 109 -4.50 -3.08 -17.35
C MET A 109 -3.86 -3.71 -16.11
N GLY A 110 -2.55 -3.53 -15.92
CA GLY A 110 -1.83 -3.98 -14.72
C GLY A 110 -2.41 -3.38 -13.44
N ILE A 111 -2.62 -2.06 -13.42
CA ILE A 111 -3.26 -1.37 -12.28
C ILE A 111 -4.70 -1.84 -12.10
N ALA A 112 -5.51 -1.90 -13.16
CA ALA A 112 -6.90 -2.32 -13.07
C ALA A 112 -7.03 -3.74 -12.51
N ASN A 113 -6.19 -4.68 -12.97
CA ASN A 113 -6.17 -6.04 -12.45
C ASN A 113 -5.79 -6.08 -10.97
N ALA A 114 -4.75 -5.35 -10.55
CA ALA A 114 -4.40 -5.22 -9.14
C ALA A 114 -5.55 -4.62 -8.30
N VAL A 115 -6.27 -3.61 -8.82
CA VAL A 115 -7.46 -3.05 -8.18
C VAL A 115 -8.54 -4.12 -8.00
N THR A 116 -8.79 -4.99 -8.99
CA THR A 116 -9.80 -6.05 -8.84
C THR A 116 -9.50 -7.02 -7.71
N ARG A 117 -8.22 -7.22 -7.35
CA ARG A 117 -7.80 -8.07 -6.23
C ARG A 117 -7.91 -7.37 -4.88
N LEU A 118 -7.78 -6.04 -4.85
CA LEU A 118 -7.82 -5.24 -3.62
C LEU A 118 -9.20 -4.65 -3.30
N LYS A 119 -10.10 -4.50 -4.28
CA LYS A 119 -11.39 -3.80 -4.09
C LYS A 119 -12.22 -4.42 -2.96
N ASP A 120 -12.26 -5.75 -2.89
CA ASP A 120 -13.08 -6.51 -1.92
C ASP A 120 -12.32 -6.83 -0.61
N SER A 121 -11.06 -6.39 -0.50
CA SER A 121 -10.28 -6.56 0.72
C SER A 121 -10.90 -5.78 1.90
N LYS A 122 -10.84 -6.39 3.08
CA LYS A 122 -11.26 -5.78 4.35
C LYS A 122 -10.14 -5.01 5.06
N ALA A 123 -8.91 -5.04 4.52
CA ALA A 123 -7.78 -4.34 5.12
C ALA A 123 -8.02 -2.82 5.15
N LYS A 124 -7.61 -2.17 6.24
CA LYS A 124 -7.71 -0.71 6.41
C LYS A 124 -6.79 0.08 5.48
N SER A 125 -5.74 -0.58 5.00
CA SER A 125 -4.72 -0.03 4.12
C SER A 125 -4.57 -0.95 2.91
N LYS A 126 -4.79 -0.39 1.71
CA LYS A 126 -4.68 -1.07 0.43
C LYS A 126 -3.71 -0.31 -0.46
N VAL A 127 -2.75 -1.04 -1.02
CA VAL A 127 -1.64 -0.45 -1.75
C VAL A 127 -1.32 -1.27 -2.99
N ILE A 128 -1.06 -0.58 -4.10
CA ILE A 128 -0.46 -1.14 -5.31
C ILE A 128 0.95 -0.59 -5.42
N ILE A 129 1.93 -1.47 -5.62
CA ILE A 129 3.31 -1.09 -5.95
C ILE A 129 3.52 -1.46 -7.41
N LEU A 130 3.55 -0.46 -8.28
CA LEU A 130 3.79 -0.60 -9.71
C LEU A 130 5.29 -0.49 -10.00
N LEU A 131 5.90 -1.56 -10.52
CA LEU A 131 7.25 -1.56 -11.07
C LEU A 131 7.19 -1.61 -12.59
N THR A 132 7.75 -0.60 -13.24
CA THR A 132 7.81 -0.51 -14.72
C THR A 132 8.90 0.46 -15.14
N ASP A 133 9.26 0.44 -16.41
CA ASP A 133 10.00 1.53 -17.04
C ASP A 133 9.08 2.67 -17.52
N GLY A 134 7.77 2.58 -17.29
CA GLY A 134 6.80 3.66 -17.50
C GLY A 134 6.29 3.77 -18.93
N THR A 135 6.83 3.00 -19.87
CA THR A 135 6.32 3.00 -21.23
C THR A 135 4.92 2.36 -21.25
N ASN A 136 3.94 3.03 -21.88
CA ASN A 136 2.63 2.43 -22.09
C ASN A 136 2.29 2.50 -23.59
N ASN A 137 2.41 1.37 -24.27
CA ASN A 137 2.21 1.28 -25.72
C ASN A 137 1.02 0.36 -26.10
N ARG A 138 0.40 -0.28 -25.12
CA ARG A 138 -0.75 -1.18 -25.28
C ARG A 138 -1.79 -0.98 -24.17
N GLY A 139 -2.93 -1.65 -24.33
CA GLY A 139 -3.99 -1.76 -23.32
C GLY A 139 -5.22 -0.91 -23.64
N ASP A 140 -6.40 -1.45 -23.29
CA ASP A 140 -7.70 -0.79 -23.50
C ASP A 140 -8.00 0.30 -22.47
N ILE A 141 -7.30 0.26 -21.33
CA ILE A 141 -7.48 1.20 -20.22
C ILE A 141 -6.24 2.09 -20.14
N SER A 142 -6.46 3.41 -20.15
CA SER A 142 -5.36 4.36 -19.97
C SER A 142 -4.79 4.29 -18.55
N PRO A 143 -3.48 4.50 -18.35
CA PRO A 143 -2.87 4.45 -17.02
C PRO A 143 -3.49 5.43 -16.02
N LEU A 144 -3.87 6.64 -16.49
CA LEU A 144 -4.52 7.65 -15.66
C LEU A 144 -5.95 7.24 -15.26
N THR A 145 -6.72 6.68 -16.20
CA THR A 145 -8.05 6.15 -15.88
C THR A 145 -7.96 5.02 -14.85
N ALA A 146 -6.98 4.13 -14.97
CA ALA A 146 -6.77 3.08 -13.98
C ALA A 146 -6.40 3.64 -12.59
N ALA A 147 -5.62 4.73 -12.54
CA ALA A 147 -5.29 5.44 -11.31
C ALA A 147 -6.54 6.07 -10.66
N GLU A 148 -7.42 6.70 -11.45
CA GLU A 148 -8.70 7.23 -10.96
C GLU A 148 -9.60 6.14 -10.38
N ILE A 149 -9.66 4.98 -11.06
CA ILE A 149 -10.38 3.81 -10.55
C ILE A 149 -9.78 3.35 -9.21
N ALA A 150 -8.45 3.23 -9.11
CA ALA A 150 -7.79 2.87 -7.86
C ALA A 150 -8.12 3.84 -6.73
N LYS A 151 -8.09 5.16 -7.00
CA LYS A 151 -8.47 6.21 -6.04
C LYS A 151 -9.90 6.04 -5.55
N SER A 152 -10.85 5.73 -6.44
CA SER A 152 -12.25 5.55 -6.09
C SER A 152 -12.49 4.41 -5.09
N PHE A 153 -11.62 3.38 -5.08
CA PHE A 153 -11.63 2.27 -4.12
C PHE A 153 -10.75 2.51 -2.89
N GLY A 154 -10.18 3.71 -2.73
CA GLY A 154 -9.27 4.05 -1.63
C GLY A 154 -7.93 3.29 -1.69
N ILE A 155 -7.52 2.87 -2.89
CA ILE A 155 -6.27 2.15 -3.14
C ILE A 155 -5.21 3.17 -3.57
N ARG A 156 -4.09 3.19 -2.86
CA ARG A 156 -2.93 4.03 -3.20
C ARG A 156 -2.03 3.30 -4.19
N VAL A 157 -1.50 4.00 -5.17
CA VAL A 157 -0.56 3.45 -6.15
C VAL A 157 0.80 4.12 -5.96
N TYR A 158 1.79 3.35 -5.53
CA TYR A 158 3.20 3.76 -5.56
C TYR A 158 3.79 3.29 -6.88
N THR A 159 4.44 4.20 -7.61
CA THR A 159 5.05 3.89 -8.90
C THR A 159 6.55 3.95 -8.78
N ILE A 160 7.23 2.89 -9.21
CA ILE A 160 8.68 2.75 -9.17
C ILE A 160 9.16 2.62 -10.62
N GLY A 161 9.78 3.69 -11.11
CA GLY A 161 10.47 3.71 -12.41
C GLY A 161 11.80 2.98 -12.30
N VAL A 162 11.93 1.81 -12.93
CA VAL A 162 13.16 0.99 -12.87
C VAL A 162 13.99 1.18 -14.12
N GLY A 163 15.18 1.74 -13.94
CA GLY A 163 16.15 1.92 -15.02
C GLY A 163 16.80 3.31 -15.06
N THR A 164 17.73 3.46 -15.97
CA THR A 164 18.45 4.69 -16.30
C THR A 164 17.93 5.28 -17.61
N ASN A 165 18.22 6.55 -17.87
CA ASN A 165 17.96 7.17 -19.18
C ASN A 165 19.25 7.14 -19.99
N GLY A 166 19.20 6.80 -21.27
CA GLY A 166 20.35 6.75 -22.16
C GLY A 166 20.41 5.47 -22.97
N MET A 167 21.56 4.81 -23.01
CA MET A 167 21.76 3.55 -23.74
C MET A 167 22.02 2.43 -22.75
N ALA A 168 21.26 1.33 -22.87
CA ALA A 168 21.46 0.14 -22.05
C ALA A 168 21.76 -1.09 -22.93
N PRO A 169 22.65 -1.99 -22.50
CA PRO A 169 22.83 -3.28 -23.16
C PRO A 169 21.55 -4.10 -23.08
N TYR A 170 21.11 -4.61 -24.21
CA TYR A 170 19.92 -5.43 -24.36
C TYR A 170 20.28 -6.79 -24.99
N PRO A 171 19.86 -7.92 -24.39
CA PRO A 171 20.15 -9.25 -24.94
C PRO A 171 19.26 -9.53 -26.16
N TYR A 172 19.87 -9.72 -27.32
CA TYR A 172 19.20 -10.02 -28.58
C TYR A 172 19.62 -11.41 -29.11
N PRO A 173 18.68 -12.34 -29.34
CA PRO A 173 19.01 -13.67 -29.84
C PRO A 173 19.37 -13.64 -31.33
N VAL A 174 20.61 -14.01 -31.67
CA VAL A 174 21.11 -14.11 -33.06
C VAL A 174 21.71 -15.50 -33.27
N GLY A 175 21.10 -16.28 -34.17
CA GLY A 175 21.67 -17.56 -34.62
C GLY A 175 21.94 -18.58 -33.50
N GLY A 176 21.11 -18.62 -32.46
CA GLY A 176 21.29 -19.51 -31.30
C GLY A 176 22.28 -19.00 -30.23
N THR A 177 22.86 -17.81 -30.43
CA THR A 177 23.67 -17.10 -29.43
C THR A 177 22.99 -15.81 -28.98
N VAL A 178 23.30 -15.33 -27.78
CA VAL A 178 22.83 -14.03 -27.29
C VAL A 178 23.90 -12.98 -27.62
N GLN A 179 23.53 -11.97 -28.39
CA GLN A 179 24.37 -10.79 -28.63
C GLN A 179 23.79 -9.60 -27.90
N TYR A 180 24.65 -8.74 -27.36
CA TYR A 180 24.22 -7.52 -26.68
C TYR A 180 24.22 -6.35 -27.64
N VAL A 181 23.08 -5.69 -27.74
CA VAL A 181 22.90 -4.47 -28.55
C VAL A 181 22.54 -3.34 -27.61
N ASN A 182 23.20 -2.19 -27.76
CA ASN A 182 22.83 -1.01 -26.98
C ASN A 182 21.57 -0.40 -27.58
N MET A 183 20.48 -0.38 -26.81
CA MET A 183 19.22 0.25 -27.19
C MET A 183 18.97 1.51 -26.35
N PRO A 184 18.33 2.54 -26.92
CA PRO A 184 17.88 3.67 -26.14
C PRO A 184 16.83 3.23 -25.14
N VAL A 185 17.04 3.59 -23.88
CA VAL A 185 16.08 3.37 -22.80
C VAL A 185 15.68 4.73 -22.23
N GLU A 186 14.38 4.92 -22.11
CA GLU A 186 13.77 6.11 -21.53
C GLU A 186 12.64 5.67 -20.61
N ILE A 187 12.44 6.43 -19.55
CA ILE A 187 11.38 6.18 -18.59
C ILE A 187 10.40 7.34 -18.60
N ASP A 188 9.11 7.03 -18.72
CA ASP A 188 8.05 8.03 -18.68
C ASP A 188 7.75 8.43 -17.23
N GLU A 189 8.63 9.26 -16.67
CA GLU A 189 8.49 9.76 -15.30
C GLU A 189 7.23 10.59 -15.12
N LYS A 190 6.77 11.26 -16.19
CA LYS A 190 5.60 12.14 -16.15
C LYS A 190 4.33 11.33 -15.90
N THR A 191 4.12 10.27 -16.66
CA THR A 191 2.95 9.40 -16.50
C THR A 191 2.98 8.70 -15.14
N LEU A 192 4.14 8.18 -14.72
CA LEU A 192 4.28 7.54 -13.40
C LEU A 192 3.99 8.50 -12.23
N THR A 193 4.53 9.72 -12.30
CA THR A 193 4.25 10.77 -11.30
C THR A 193 2.77 11.12 -11.23
N GLN A 194 2.09 11.21 -12.37
CA GLN A 194 0.65 11.50 -12.42
C GLN A 194 -0.19 10.36 -11.83
N ILE A 195 0.15 9.09 -12.09
CA ILE A 195 -0.53 7.92 -11.50
C ILE A 195 -0.41 7.96 -9.97
N ALA A 196 0.81 8.13 -9.45
CA ALA A 196 1.05 8.20 -8.02
C ALA A 196 0.33 9.39 -7.37
N GLY A 197 0.45 10.58 -7.96
CA GLY A 197 -0.18 11.80 -7.46
C GLY A 197 -1.72 11.74 -7.47
N THR A 198 -2.31 11.04 -8.43
CA THR A 198 -3.78 10.87 -8.49
C THR A 198 -4.30 10.07 -7.29
N THR A 199 -3.52 9.10 -6.80
CA THR A 199 -3.94 8.12 -5.79
C THR A 199 -3.40 8.39 -4.39
N ASP A 200 -2.82 9.57 -4.13
CA ASP A 200 -2.12 9.93 -2.89
C ASP A 200 -0.94 8.99 -2.54
N GLY A 201 -0.32 8.42 -3.57
CA GLY A 201 0.94 7.69 -3.52
C GLY A 201 2.13 8.55 -3.95
N ASN A 202 3.32 7.94 -3.94
CA ASN A 202 4.57 8.60 -4.32
C ASN A 202 5.20 7.92 -5.53
N TYR A 203 5.81 8.73 -6.40
CA TYR A 203 6.69 8.25 -7.46
C TYR A 203 8.12 8.15 -6.95
N PHE A 204 8.79 7.07 -7.35
CA PHE A 204 10.18 6.80 -7.01
C PHE A 204 10.95 6.38 -8.25
N ARG A 205 12.20 6.86 -8.34
CA ARG A 205 13.12 6.47 -9.40
C ARG A 205 14.21 5.55 -8.85
N ALA A 206 14.31 4.35 -9.41
CA ALA A 206 15.29 3.35 -9.06
C ALA A 206 16.31 3.16 -10.19
N THR A 207 17.48 3.79 -10.05
CA THR A 207 18.61 3.68 -10.99
C THR A 207 19.60 2.57 -10.62
N SER A 208 19.46 1.98 -9.43
CA SER A 208 20.31 0.89 -8.94
C SER A 208 19.53 -0.02 -8.01
N ASN A 209 20.05 -1.22 -7.75
CA ASN A 209 19.45 -2.18 -6.81
C ASN A 209 19.40 -1.60 -5.38
N SER A 210 20.40 -0.80 -4.99
CA SER A 210 20.41 -0.13 -3.68
C SER A 210 19.31 0.92 -3.56
N LYS A 211 19.14 1.75 -4.60
CA LYS A 211 18.05 2.73 -4.69
C LYS A 211 16.69 2.06 -4.67
N LEU A 212 16.54 0.95 -5.39
CA LEU A 212 15.31 0.17 -5.39
C LEU A 212 14.96 -0.31 -3.98
N LYS A 213 15.95 -0.82 -3.23
CA LYS A 213 15.75 -1.22 -1.83
C LYS A 213 15.36 -0.05 -0.92
N GLU A 214 16.04 1.08 -1.02
CA GLU A 214 15.71 2.31 -0.27
C GLU A 214 14.26 2.73 -0.49
N VAL A 215 13.77 2.65 -1.72
CA VAL A 215 12.38 2.99 -2.09
C VAL A 215 11.37 2.09 -1.39
N TYR A 216 11.61 0.77 -1.38
CA TYR A 216 10.73 -0.17 -0.67
C TYR A 216 10.71 0.08 0.84
N GLU A 217 11.84 0.45 1.44
CA GLU A 217 11.92 0.83 2.86
C GLU A 217 11.17 2.14 3.15
N GLU A 218 11.18 3.10 2.21
CA GLU A 218 10.43 4.35 2.34
C GLU A 218 8.92 4.10 2.28
N ILE A 219 8.46 3.27 1.34
CA ILE A 219 7.06 2.85 1.25
C ILE A 219 6.60 2.18 2.56
N ASP A 220 7.44 1.35 3.17
CA ASP A 220 7.15 0.73 4.47
C ASP A 220 6.93 1.74 5.59
N LYS A 221 7.80 2.75 5.69
CA LYS A 221 7.66 3.82 6.70
C LYS A 221 6.36 4.61 6.48
N LEU A 222 6.09 5.00 5.24
CA LEU A 222 4.91 5.80 4.88
C LEU A 222 3.61 5.08 5.25
N GLU A 223 3.52 3.79 4.97
CA GLU A 223 2.33 2.99 5.27
C GLU A 223 2.14 2.75 6.77
N LYS A 224 3.22 2.47 7.50
CA LYS A 224 3.18 2.32 8.97
C LYS A 224 2.75 3.61 9.67
N THR A 225 3.26 4.77 9.26
CA THR A 225 2.86 6.07 9.81
C THR A 225 1.39 6.38 9.53
N LYS A 226 0.89 6.09 8.32
CA LYS A 226 -0.52 6.35 7.97
C LYS A 226 -1.49 5.44 8.73
N LEU A 227 -1.09 4.20 9.05
CA LEU A 227 -1.87 3.30 9.89
C LEU A 227 -1.94 3.77 11.35
N SER A 228 -0.81 4.15 11.95
CA SER A 228 -0.79 4.58 13.35
C SER A 228 -1.64 5.83 13.59
N VAL A 229 -1.63 6.81 12.67
CA VAL A 229 -2.48 8.01 12.74
C VAL A 229 -3.97 7.65 12.79
N LYS A 230 -4.40 6.60 12.09
CA LYS A 230 -5.79 6.13 12.14
C LYS A 230 -6.14 5.46 13.47
N GLU A 231 -5.20 4.77 14.12
CA GLU A 231 -5.42 4.17 15.45
C GLU A 231 -5.58 5.23 16.55
N PHE A 232 -4.75 6.29 16.53
CA PHE A 232 -4.81 7.35 17.56
C PHE A 232 -6.11 8.16 17.57
N SER A 233 -6.95 8.06 16.52
CA SER A 233 -8.19 8.85 16.41
C SER A 233 -9.42 8.26 17.14
N LYS A 234 -9.28 7.17 17.90
CA LYS A 234 -10.41 6.53 18.61
C LYS A 234 -10.35 6.80 20.13
N ARG A 235 -10.59 8.05 20.53
CA ARG A 235 -10.72 8.42 21.95
C ARG A 235 -12.11 8.01 22.45
N GLN A 236 -12.18 6.97 23.28
CA GLN A 236 -13.42 6.61 23.97
C GLN A 236 -13.56 7.48 25.23
N GLU A 237 -14.63 8.25 25.31
CA GLU A 237 -14.93 9.04 26.51
C GLU A 237 -15.80 8.22 27.49
N GLU A 238 -15.23 7.85 28.64
CA GLU A 238 -15.93 7.13 29.72
C GLU A 238 -16.74 8.07 30.66
N TYR A 239 -17.08 9.28 30.21
CA TYR A 239 -17.83 10.23 31.07
C TYR A 239 -19.25 9.74 31.39
N ARG A 240 -19.79 8.77 30.64
CA ARG A 240 -21.17 8.26 30.81
C ARG A 240 -21.43 7.74 32.22
N TRP A 241 -20.53 6.94 32.80
CA TRP A 241 -20.72 6.40 34.14
C TRP A 241 -20.61 7.48 35.23
N PHE A 242 -19.67 8.42 35.08
CA PHE A 242 -19.52 9.55 35.99
C PHE A 242 -20.69 10.55 35.90
N ALA A 243 -21.21 10.80 34.70
CA ALA A 243 -22.39 11.64 34.49
C ALA A 243 -23.66 11.02 35.08
N LEU A 244 -23.82 9.69 34.96
CA LEU A 244 -24.96 8.96 35.53
C LEU A 244 -24.91 8.96 37.07
N GLY A 245 -23.72 8.81 37.66
CA GLY A 245 -23.50 8.97 39.10
C GLY A 245 -23.81 10.38 39.61
N ALA A 246 -23.36 11.42 38.89
CA ALA A 246 -23.67 12.81 39.23
C ALA A 246 -25.18 13.11 39.13
N PHE A 247 -25.85 12.59 38.10
CA PHE A 247 -27.29 12.74 37.92
C PHE A 247 -28.06 12.10 39.08
N LEU A 248 -27.72 10.86 39.46
CA LEU A 248 -28.35 10.17 40.60
C LEU A 248 -28.14 10.91 41.92
N CYS A 249 -26.94 11.45 42.18
CA CYS A 249 -26.68 12.23 43.39
C CYS A 249 -27.53 13.51 43.47
N VAL A 250 -27.68 14.25 42.36
CA VAL A 250 -28.54 15.45 42.32
C VAL A 250 -30.01 15.06 42.51
N LEU A 251 -30.45 13.96 41.89
CA LEU A 251 -31.81 13.48 42.01
C LEU A 251 -32.15 13.05 43.44
N LEU A 252 -31.21 12.39 44.13
CA LEU A 252 -31.30 12.07 45.56
C LEU A 252 -31.31 13.33 46.45
N GLU A 253 -30.49 14.34 46.15
CA GLU A 253 -30.48 15.61 46.88
C GLU A 253 -31.83 16.33 46.78
N VAL A 254 -32.41 16.39 45.58
CA VAL A 254 -33.74 16.98 45.35
C VAL A 254 -34.83 16.20 46.08
N LEU A 255 -34.82 14.86 45.99
CA LEU A 255 -35.78 14.01 46.69
C LEU A 255 -35.69 14.22 48.20
N LEU A 256 -34.51 14.10 48.80
CA LEU A 256 -34.31 14.26 50.25
C LEU A 256 -34.70 15.65 50.75
N ARG A 257 -34.43 16.70 49.95
CA ARG A 257 -34.85 18.08 50.26
C ARG A 257 -36.37 18.26 50.18
N ASN A 258 -37.07 17.47 49.37
CA ASN A 258 -38.52 17.55 49.21
C ASN A 258 -39.30 16.64 50.17
N THR A 259 -38.73 15.52 50.63
CA THR A 259 -39.42 14.56 51.52
C THR A 259 -39.01 14.64 52.99
N ILE A 260 -37.72 14.74 53.34
CA ILE A 260 -37.26 14.54 54.74
C ILE A 260 -36.64 15.82 55.34
N LEU A 261 -35.88 16.58 54.56
CA LEU A 261 -35.27 17.86 54.98
C LEU A 261 -36.08 19.04 54.42
N LYS A 262 -37.27 19.27 54.97
CA LYS A 262 -37.99 20.54 54.75
C LYS A 262 -37.08 21.69 55.20
N LYS A 263 -36.46 22.40 54.24
CA LYS A 263 -35.96 23.74 54.51
C LYS A 263 -37.18 24.64 54.72
N ILE A 264 -37.51 24.86 55.98
CA ILE A 264 -38.32 26.01 56.39
C ILE A 264 -37.50 27.26 55.98
N PRO A 265 -38.14 28.29 55.40
CA PRO A 265 -37.47 29.52 54.95
C PRO A 265 -36.66 30.19 56.05
#